data_AF-A0A524HFN7-F1
#
_entry.id   AF-A0A524HFN7-F1
#
_cell.length_a   1.000
_cell.length_b   1.000
_cell.length_c   1.000
_cell.angle_alpha   90.00
_cell.angle_beta   90.00
_cell.angle_gamma   90.00
#
_symmetry.space_group_name_H-M   'P 1'
#
loop_
_entity.id
_entity.type
_entity.pdbx_description
1 polymer ?
#
loop_
_entity_poly.entity_id
_entity_poly.type
_entity_poly.pdbx_seq_one_letter_code
_entity_poly.pdbx_strand_id
1 'polypeptide(L)'
;MVIALIFAGLFLTAIFVWTWSKISVRESRLAISTAGAHFPIVSGSNLMRKEFEFPGDFEGKYNLVIIPFQQIQQQDVNTWIPAAQELERSYDN
;
A
#
# COMPACT_ATOMS: atom_id res chain seq x y z
N MET A 1 37.39 -29.38 17.51
CA MET A 1 36.16 -29.75 16.76
C MET A 1 34.93 -28.99 17.27
N VAL A 2 34.67 -28.95 18.59
CA VAL A 2 33.52 -28.24 19.19
C VAL A 2 33.50 -26.72 18.92
N ILE A 3 34.66 -26.05 19.01
CA ILE A 3 34.77 -24.60 18.78
C ILE A 3 34.33 -24.20 17.35
N ALA A 4 34.66 -25.02 16.34
CA ALA A 4 34.28 -24.75 14.96
C ALA A 4 32.77 -24.81 14.72
N LEU A 5 32.06 -25.68 15.45
CA LEU A 5 30.60 -25.80 15.38
C LEU A 5 29.89 -24.60 15.99
N ILE A 6 30.46 -24.00 17.06
CA ILE A 6 29.92 -22.79 17.69
C ILE A 6 30.02 -21.60 16.72
N PHE A 7 31.19 -21.42 16.09
CA PHE A 7 31.37 -20.34 15.11
C PHE A 7 30.47 -20.50 13.88
N ALA A 8 30.29 -21.73 13.38
CA ALA A 8 29.38 -21.98 12.27
C ALA A 8 27.91 -21.63 12.64
N GLY A 9 27.47 -21.95 13.85
CA GLY A 9 26.13 -21.60 14.34
C GLY A 9 25.92 -20.08 14.48
N LEU A 10 26.92 -19.36 15.01
CA LEU A 10 26.87 -17.89 15.09
C LEU A 10 26.85 -17.23 13.71
N PHE A 11 27.56 -17.81 12.74
CA PHE A 11 27.57 -17.29 11.38
C PHE A 11 26.21 -17.49 10.68
N LEU A 12 25.58 -18.66 10.84
CA LEU A 12 24.26 -18.95 10.27
C LEU A 12 23.16 -18.07 10.87
N THR A 13 23.19 -17.83 12.17
CA THR A 13 22.23 -16.92 12.84
C THR A 13 22.43 -15.47 12.41
N ALA A 14 23.68 -15.02 12.26
CA ALA A 14 23.98 -13.68 11.73
C ALA A 14 23.47 -13.50 10.29
N ILE A 15 23.66 -14.51 9.42
CA ILE A 15 23.12 -14.49 8.05
C ILE A 15 21.59 -14.42 8.08
N PHE A 16 20.94 -15.23 8.91
CA PHE A 16 19.48 -15.25 9.00
C PHE A 16 18.89 -13.92 9.47
N VAL A 17 19.48 -13.30 10.49
CA VAL A 17 19.06 -11.97 10.97
C VAL A 17 19.30 -10.91 9.88
N TRP A 18 20.43 -10.99 9.18
CA TRP A 18 20.76 -10.07 8.09
C TRP A 18 19.77 -10.18 6.92
N THR A 19 19.42 -11.40 6.49
CA THR A 19 18.47 -11.61 5.39
C THR A 19 17.05 -11.19 5.77
N TRP A 20 16.59 -11.47 7.00
CA TRP A 20 15.27 -11.05 7.47
C TRP A 20 15.16 -9.53 7.63
N SER A 21 16.23 -8.86 8.06
CA SER A 21 16.27 -7.40 8.21
C SER A 21 16.14 -6.62 6.90
N LYS A 22 16.40 -7.28 5.76
CA LYS A 22 16.41 -6.68 4.42
C LYS A 22 15.07 -6.74 3.69
N ILE A 23 13.98 -7.19 4.34
CA ILE A 23 12.62 -6.98 3.85
C ILE A 23 12.26 -5.49 4.05
N SER A 24 12.90 -4.63 3.27
CA SER A 24 12.54 -3.22 3.16
C SER A 24 11.33 -3.14 2.25
N VAL A 25 10.18 -2.84 2.84
CA VAL A 25 9.00 -2.40 2.10
C VAL A 25 9.45 -1.24 1.21
N ARG A 26 9.20 -1.33 -0.10
CA ARG A 26 9.54 -0.28 -1.06
C ARG A 26 9.05 1.06 -0.52
N GLU A 27 9.93 2.06 -0.41
CA GLU A 27 9.55 3.38 0.06
C GLU A 27 8.47 3.96 -0.85
N SER A 28 7.31 4.28 -0.27
CA SER A 28 6.22 4.95 -0.98
C SER A 28 6.71 6.35 -1.37
N ARG A 29 6.85 6.59 -2.67
CA ARG A 29 7.22 7.91 -3.21
C ARG A 29 6.05 8.87 -2.98
N LEU A 30 6.12 9.67 -1.92
CA LEU A 30 5.18 10.76 -1.67
C LEU A 30 5.83 12.07 -2.10
N ALA A 31 5.50 12.55 -3.30
CA ALA A 31 5.86 13.89 -3.74
C ALA A 31 4.84 14.89 -3.15
N ILE A 32 5.21 15.57 -2.05
CA ILE A 32 4.36 16.61 -1.45
C ILE A 32 4.53 17.90 -2.26
N SER A 33 3.62 18.15 -3.21
CA SER A 33 3.55 19.42 -3.94
C SER A 33 2.98 20.51 -3.02
N THR A 34 3.75 21.57 -2.77
CA THR A 34 3.38 22.68 -1.87
C THR A 34 2.38 23.67 -2.51
N ALA A 35 1.97 23.45 -3.76
CA ALA A 35 1.05 24.32 -4.49
C ALA A 35 -0.40 23.82 -4.34
N GLY A 36 -1.07 24.13 -3.22
CA GLY A 36 -2.48 23.78 -2.99
C GLY A 36 -2.71 22.38 -2.42
N ALA A 37 -3.82 22.19 -1.70
CA ALA A 37 -4.21 20.88 -1.18
C ALA A 37 -4.71 19.98 -2.32
N HIS A 38 -3.78 19.31 -3.01
CA HIS A 38 -4.09 18.32 -4.03
C HIS A 38 -3.80 16.92 -3.52
N PHE A 39 -4.53 15.94 -4.04
CA PHE A 39 -4.20 14.54 -3.80
C PHE A 39 -2.79 14.27 -4.34
N PRO A 40 -1.88 13.67 -3.54
CA PRO A 40 -0.50 13.45 -3.95
C PRO A 40 -0.43 12.43 -5.08
N ILE A 41 0.62 12.52 -5.90
CA ILE A 41 0.95 11.46 -6.85
C ILE A 41 1.51 10.27 -6.07
N VAL A 42 0.83 9.13 -6.11
CA VAL A 42 1.18 7.90 -5.40
C VAL A 42 1.12 6.69 -6.31
N SER A 43 2.21 5.92 -6.34
CA SER A 43 2.29 4.64 -7.05
C SER A 43 2.10 3.46 -6.11
N GLY A 44 1.38 2.43 -6.54
CA GLY A 44 1.18 1.19 -5.79
C GLY A 44 0.89 -0.02 -6.68
N SER A 45 0.74 -1.19 -6.06
CA SER A 45 0.31 -2.41 -6.75
C SER A 45 -0.94 -2.96 -6.09
N ASN A 46 -1.90 -3.41 -6.89
CA ASN A 46 -3.07 -4.09 -6.36
C ASN A 46 -2.76 -5.56 -5.98
N LEU A 47 -3.77 -6.28 -5.47
CA LEU A 47 -3.63 -7.70 -5.08
C LEU A 47 -3.21 -8.62 -6.25
N MET A 48 -3.45 -8.20 -7.49
CA MET A 48 -3.03 -8.91 -8.72
C MET A 48 -1.64 -8.49 -9.22
N ARG A 49 -0.88 -7.71 -8.43
CA ARG A 49 0.43 -7.13 -8.78
C ARG A 49 0.42 -6.23 -10.02
N LYS A 50 -0.75 -5.71 -10.41
CA LYS A 50 -0.83 -4.65 -11.42
C LYS A 50 -0.41 -3.34 -10.77
N GLU A 51 0.54 -2.64 -11.39
CA GLU A 51 0.95 -1.30 -10.98
C GLU A 51 -0.12 -0.27 -11.35
N PHE A 52 -0.30 0.73 -10.47
CA PHE A 52 -1.19 1.86 -10.63
C PHE A 52 -0.53 3.13 -10.09
N GLU A 53 -0.86 4.28 -10.69
CA GLU A 53 -0.45 5.61 -10.25
C GLU A 53 -1.68 6.50 -10.06
N PHE A 54 -1.96 6.91 -8.82
CA PHE A 54 -3.04 7.84 -8.50
C PHE A 54 -2.50 9.26 -8.34
N PRO A 55 -3.27 10.31 -8.69
CA PRO A 55 -4.61 10.26 -9.25
C PRO A 55 -4.67 10.02 -10.76
N GLY A 56 -3.53 9.86 -11.45
CA GLY A 56 -3.45 9.79 -12.92
C GLY A 56 -4.29 8.68 -13.56
N ASP A 57 -4.34 7.50 -12.92
CA ASP A 57 -5.09 6.34 -13.39
C ASP A 57 -6.56 6.33 -12.96
N PHE A 58 -7.06 7.41 -12.35
CA PHE A 58 -8.49 7.54 -12.07
C PHE A 58 -9.26 7.89 -13.35
N GLU A 59 -10.26 7.08 -13.70
CA GLU A 59 -10.99 7.21 -14.98
C GLU A 59 -12.19 8.17 -14.91
N GLY A 60 -12.71 8.45 -13.71
CA GLY A 60 -13.89 9.30 -13.51
C GLY A 60 -13.57 10.80 -13.60
N LYS A 61 -14.55 11.60 -14.05
CA LYS A 61 -14.49 13.08 -13.96
C LYS A 61 -14.37 13.55 -12.51
N TYR A 62 -15.06 12.87 -11.61
CA TYR A 62 -14.92 13.00 -10.17
C TYR A 62 -14.72 11.59 -9.59
N ASN A 63 -13.81 11.47 -8.62
CA ASN A 63 -13.48 10.17 -8.02
C ASN A 63 -13.66 10.26 -6.51
N LEU A 64 -14.41 9.32 -5.93
CA LEU A 64 -14.54 9.15 -4.49
C LEU A 64 -13.61 8.02 -4.05
N VAL A 65 -12.59 8.35 -3.27
CA VAL A 65 -11.59 7.39 -2.79
C VAL A 65 -11.77 7.14 -1.31
N ILE A 66 -12.02 5.88 -0.93
CA ILE A 66 -12.17 5.44 0.47
C ILE A 66 -10.99 4.54 0.82
N ILE A 67 -10.17 4.95 1.78
CA ILE A 67 -8.93 4.26 2.15
C ILE A 67 -9.04 3.74 3.59
N PRO A 68 -9.46 2.47 3.81
CA PRO A 68 -9.38 1.86 5.13
C PRO A 68 -7.90 1.59 5.47
N PHE A 69 -7.47 1.99 6.66
CA PHE A 69 -6.10 1.76 7.14
C PHE A 69 -5.93 0.34 7.71
N GLN A 70 -6.97 -0.19 8.35
CA GLN A 70 -6.98 -1.52 8.94
C GLN A 70 -7.98 -2.43 8.23
N GLN A 71 -7.69 -3.74 8.18
CA GLN A 71 -8.59 -4.71 7.57
C GLN A 71 -9.98 -4.72 8.23
N ILE A 72 -10.08 -4.49 9.54
CA ILE A 72 -11.38 -4.45 10.23
C ILE A 72 -12.27 -3.31 9.72
N GLN A 73 -11.68 -2.18 9.33
CA GLN A 73 -12.41 -1.03 8.78
C GLN A 73 -13.00 -1.32 7.40
N GLN A 74 -12.52 -2.35 6.71
CA GLN A 74 -13.15 -2.80 5.46
C GLN A 74 -14.61 -3.20 5.68
N GLN A 75 -14.96 -3.71 6.87
CA GLN A 75 -16.34 -4.04 7.20
C GLN A 75 -17.23 -2.79 7.18
N ASP A 76 -16.76 -1.68 7.75
CA ASP A 76 -17.46 -0.40 7.73
C ASP A 76 -17.55 0.13 6.29
N VAL A 77 -16.44 0.13 5.55
CA VAL A 77 -16.39 0.59 4.15
C VAL A 77 -17.39 -0.19 3.28
N ASN A 78 -17.49 -1.50 3.48
CA ASN A 78 -18.45 -2.34 2.73
C ASN A 78 -19.91 -1.89 2.93
N THR A 79 -20.25 -1.29 4.09
CA THR A 79 -21.60 -0.73 4.32
C THR A 79 -21.84 0.58 3.58
N TRP A 80 -20.78 1.31 3.21
CA TRP A 80 -20.87 2.60 2.53
C TRP A 80 -20.91 2.45 1.01
N ILE A 81 -20.34 1.36 0.46
CA ILE A 81 -20.28 1.12 -0.99
C ILE A 81 -21.64 1.25 -1.68
N PRO A 82 -22.76 0.70 -1.17
CA PRO A 82 -24.06 0.85 -1.83
C PRO A 82 -24.49 2.31 -1.96
N ALA A 83 -24.25 3.15 -0.93
CA ALA A 83 -24.56 4.58 -0.97
C ALA A 83 -23.64 5.35 -1.92
N ALA A 84 -22.35 4.99 -1.96
CA ALA A 84 -21.39 5.57 -2.90
C ALA A 84 -21.74 5.25 -4.36
N GLN A 85 -22.19 4.02 -4.65
CA GLN A 85 -22.66 3.62 -5.98
C GLN A 85 -23.94 4.34 -6.38
N GLU A 86 -24.85 4.59 -5.43
CA GLU A 86 -26.04 5.39 -5.71
C GLU A 86 -25.68 6.84 -6.02
N LEU A 87 -24.71 7.40 -5.29
CA LEU A 87 -24.17 8.73 -5.58
C LEU A 87 -23.56 8.76 -6.99
N GLU A 88 -22.70 7.81 -7.34
CA GLU A 88 -22.12 7.70 -8.69
C GLU A 88 -23.20 7.74 -9.78
N ARG A 89 -24.23 6.89 -9.69
CA ARG A 89 -25.34 6.87 -10.65
C ARG A 89 -26.08 8.20 -10.77
N SER A 90 -26.19 8.96 -9.68
CA SER A 90 -26.88 10.26 -9.69
C SER A 90 -26.09 11.37 -10.41
N TYR A 91 -24.77 11.23 -10.51
CA TYR A 91 -23.87 12.20 -11.14
C TYR A 91 -23.38 11.77 -12.54
N ASP A 92 -23.72 10.55 -12.98
CA ASP A 92 -23.38 10.01 -14.31
C ASP A 92 -24.38 10.44 -15.42
N ASN A 93 -25.11 11.54 -15.21
CA ASN A 93 -26.02 12.16 -16.19
C ASN A 93 -25.32 13.22 -17.06
#